data_AF-A0A6L5A498-F1
#
_entry.id   AF-A0A6L5A498-F1
#
_cell.length_a   1.000
_cell.length_b   1.000
_cell.length_c   1.000
_cell.angle_alpha   90.00
_cell.angle_beta   90.00
_cell.angle_gamma   90.00
#
_symmetry.space_group_name_H-M   'P 1'
#
loop_
_entity.id
_entity.type
_entity.pdbx_description
1 polymer ?
#
loop_
_entity_poly.entity_id
_entity_poly.type
_entity_poly.pdbx_seq_one_letter_code
_entity_poly.pdbx_strand_id
1 'polypeptide(L)' 'MTTFEQCKIFWSWGNHELDYYQIYVQLGQINADQYKDITGEVYVAPTQ' A
#
# COMPACT_ATOMS: atom_id res chain seq x y z
N MET A 1 12.10 -1.22 -11.31
CA MET A 1 11.55 -0.87 -9.99
C MET A 1 10.10 -1.31 -9.97
N THR A 2 9.72 -2.17 -9.02
CA THR A 2 8.34 -2.68 -8.88
C THR A 2 7.43 -1.63 -8.24
N THR A 3 6.10 -1.81 -8.33
CA THR A 3 5.14 -0.94 -7.64
C THR A 3 5.35 -0.96 -6.12
N PHE A 4 5.68 -2.12 -5.55
CA PHE A 4 6.04 -2.24 -4.14
C PHE A 4 7.25 -1.36 -3.77
N GLU A 5 8.32 -1.36 -4.56
CA GLU A 5 9.50 -0.53 -4.31
C GLU A 5 9.19 0.97 -4.41
N GLN A 6 8.35 1.39 -5.37
CA GLN A 6 7.91 2.78 -5.50
C GLN A 6 7.08 3.22 -4.30
N CYS A 7 6.14 2.38 -3.84
CA CYS A 7 5.32 2.66 -2.68
C CYS A 7 6.14 2.88 -1.41
N LYS A 8 7.22 2.10 -1.19
CA LYS A 8 8.15 2.32 -0.06
C LYS A 8 8.86 3.66 -0.14
N ILE A 9 9.27 4.08 -1.35
CA ILE A 9 9.90 5.39 -1.57
C ILE A 9 8.91 6.50 -1.22
N PHE A 10 7.68 6.44 -1.74
CA PHE A 10 6.64 7.42 -1.44
C PHE A 10 6.34 7.50 0.05
N TRP A 11 6.32 6.35 0.74
CA TRP A 11 6.14 6.31 2.19
C TRP A 11 7.29 7.04 2.89
N SER A 12 8.55 6.76 2.53
CA SER A 12 9.71 7.46 3.09
C SER A 12 9.74 8.97 2.81
N TRP A 13 9.02 9.43 1.78
CA TRP A 13 8.87 10.86 1.44
C TRP A 13 7.69 11.52 2.15
N GLY A 14 6.96 10.78 2.98
CA GLY A 14 5.90 11.30 3.84
C GLY A 14 4.48 11.14 3.29
N ASN A 15 4.27 10.37 2.22
CA ASN A 15 2.91 9.96 1.87
C ASN A 15 2.48 8.82 2.80
N HIS A 16 1.64 9.15 3.78
CA HIS A 16 1.12 8.19 4.76
C HIS A 16 -0.40 8.01 4.67
N GLU A 17 -0.99 8.37 3.53
CA GLU A 17 -2.42 8.19 3.26
C GLU A 17 -2.69 6.70 3.00
N LEU A 18 -3.32 6.01 3.96
CA LEU A 18 -3.50 4.55 3.89
C LEU A 18 -4.39 4.11 2.72
N ASP A 19 -5.41 4.89 2.40
CA ASP A 19 -6.32 4.71 1.28
C ASP A 19 -5.58 4.73 -0.07
N TYR A 20 -4.58 5.59 -0.21
CA TYR A 20 -3.70 5.61 -1.39
C TYR A 20 -3.06 4.23 -1.63
N TYR A 21 -2.53 3.59 -0.59
CA TYR A 21 -1.91 2.26 -0.69
C TYR A 21 -2.93 1.13 -0.80
N GLN A 22 -4.13 1.27 -0.22
CA GLN A 22 -5.21 0.30 -0.37
C GLN A 22 -5.67 0.17 -1.82
N ILE A 23 -5.68 1.27 -2.59
CA ILE A 23 -6.01 1.24 -4.02
C ILE A 23 -5.05 0.34 -4.79
N TYR A 24 -3.74 0.35 -4.48
CA TYR A 24 -2.78 -0.55 -5.13
C TYR A 24 -3.04 -2.03 -4.82
N VAL A 25 -3.55 -2.34 -3.63
CA VAL A 25 -4.00 -3.71 -3.29
C VAL A 25 -5.21 -4.10 -4.13
N GLN A 26 -6.22 -3.22 -4.23
CA GLN A 26 -7.44 -3.46 -5.00
C GLN A 26 -7.17 -3.62 -6.50
N LEU A 27 -6.19 -2.90 -7.03
CA LEU A 27 -5.74 -3.00 -8.42
C LEU A 27 -4.80 -4.20 -8.68
N GLY A 28 -4.52 -5.01 -7.65
CA GLY A 28 -3.61 -6.16 -7.75
C GLY A 28 -2.15 -5.79 -8.03
N GLN A 29 -1.77 -4.54 -7.79
CA GLN A 29 -0.42 -4.03 -8.04
C GLN A 29 0.55 -4.37 -6.89
N ILE A 30 0.00 -4.47 -5.67
CA ILE A 30 0.64 -5.03 -4.50
C ILE A 30 -0.33 -5.97 -3.80
N ASN A 31 0.16 -6.85 -2.92
CA ASN A 31 -0.69 -7.71 -2.10
C ASN A 31 -0.86 -7.17 -0.66
N ALA A 32 -1.70 -7.83 0.14
CA ALA A 32 -1.98 -7.43 1.51
C ALA A 32 -0.74 -7.45 2.43
N ASP A 33 0.19 -8.39 2.21
CA ASP A 33 1.44 -8.47 2.98
C ASP A 33 2.35 -7.30 2.66
N GLN A 34 2.47 -6.94 1.38
CA GLN A 34 3.23 -5.79 0.92
C GLN A 34 2.65 -4.47 1.42
N TYR A 35 1.32 -4.34 1.48
CA TYR A 35 0.67 -3.19 2.09
C TYR A 35 1.07 -3.03 3.57
N LYS A 36 1.05 -4.14 4.32
CA LYS A 36 1.49 -4.16 5.73
C LYS A 36 2.96 -3.82 5.87
N ASP A 37 3.81 -4.29 4.97
CA ASP A 37 5.24 -3.99 4.95
C ASP A 37 5.52 -2.49 4.72
N ILE A 38 4.72 -1.82 3.89
CA ILE A 38 4.85 -0.38 3.61
C ILE A 38 4.32 0.46 4.77
N THR A 39 3.10 0.15 5.23
CA THR A 39 2.31 1.04 6.08
C THR A 39 2.36 0.68 7.56
N GLY A 40 2.73 -0.56 7.89
CA GLY A 40 2.58 -1.16 9.22
C GLY A 40 1.17 -1.67 9.52
N GLU A 41 0.18 -1.35 8.68
CA GLU A 41 -1.23 -1.63 8.92
C GLU A 41 -1.71 -2.92 8.23
N VAL A 42 -2.69 -3.59 8.82
CA VAL A 42 -3.32 -4.76 8.20
C VAL A 42 -4.31 -4.28 7.14
N TYR A 43 -4.19 -4.78 5.91
CA TYR A 43 -5.16 -4.46 4.86
C TYR A 43 -6.57 -4.94 5.24
N VAL A 44 -7.52 -4.00 5.29
CA VAL A 44 -8.94 -4.28 5.45
C VAL A 44 -9.63 -3.88 4.15
N ALA A 45 -10.26 -4.85 3.48
CA ALA A 45 -11.01 -4.57 2.27
C ALA A 45 -12.20 -3.63 2.59
N PRO A 46 -12.50 -2.65 1.73
CA PRO A 46 -13.69 -1.82 1.91
C PRO A 46 -14.94 -2.70 1.94
N THR A 47 -15.83 -2.42 2.89
CA THR A 47 -17.18 -3.00 2.87
C THR A 47 -17.97 -2.28 1.77
N GLN A 48 -18.49 -3.07 0.80
CA GLN A 48 -19.31 -2.55 -0.30
C GLN A 48 -20.62 -1.94 0.18
#